data_AF-A0A5B7TJ26-F1
#
_entry.id   AF-A0A5B7TJ26-F1
#
_cell.length_a   1.000
_cell.length_b   1.000
_cell.length_c   1.000
_cell.angle_alpha   90.00
_cell.angle_beta   90.00
_cell.angle_gamma   90.00
#
_symmetry.space_group_name_H-M   'P 1'
#
loop_
_entity.id
_entity.type
_entity.pdbx_description
1 polymer ?
#
loop_
_entity_poly.entity_id
_entity_poly.type
_entity_poly.pdbx_seq_one_letter_code
_entity_poly.pdbx_strand_id
1 'polypeptide(L)'
;MKKRIMSIVLTLVFLVGLLSGCGSNTTSGNTNNNTSSNTSSNTQETSKPKYADGIYFAQADDFDKESGWKDVVTLEVKDGKIVSADWNAANKNAGPDKKTLSKEGKYKMKELGKAQAEWHEQAAKVEAYLIEKQDPKAITYKDAEGHTDAISGVSIHVMNFFKLAEKALANGPVQKGPYKDGAYHAEQANFDAQGWKETVDITVINGYIVAANWNAVNKAGGDDKKTQSVKGTYGMKEKGKAQAEWHEQAAKVEAYLIEKQDPKAITYKDAEGHTDAISGVSIHVMNFFKLAEQALSQAK
;
A
#
# COMPACT_ATOMS: atom_id res chain seq x y z
N MET A 1 -15.73 -37.23 4.32
CA MET A 1 -15.81 -37.58 5.76
C MET A 1 -15.49 -36.34 6.58
N LYS A 2 -16.42 -35.91 7.44
CA LYS A 2 -16.22 -34.81 8.40
C LYS A 2 -15.27 -35.25 9.52
N LYS A 3 -14.37 -34.36 9.96
CA LYS A 3 -13.82 -34.15 11.33
C LYS A 3 -12.48 -33.41 11.22
N ARG A 4 -12.07 -32.47 12.08
CA ARG A 4 -12.64 -31.68 13.18
C ARG A 4 -11.60 -30.58 13.45
N ILE A 5 -12.03 -29.34 13.61
CA ILE A 5 -11.21 -28.20 14.04
C ILE A 5 -10.97 -28.35 15.55
N MET A 6 -9.73 -28.19 16.01
CA MET A 6 -9.38 -28.18 17.43
C MET A 6 -8.81 -26.80 17.78
N SER A 7 -9.67 -25.96 18.35
CA SER A 7 -9.32 -24.65 18.91
C SER A 7 -8.69 -24.86 20.29
N ILE A 8 -7.50 -24.30 20.51
CA ILE A 8 -6.86 -24.23 21.82
C ILE A 8 -7.19 -22.85 22.42
N VAL A 9 -7.99 -22.87 23.48
CA VAL A 9 -8.32 -21.72 24.33
C VAL A 9 -7.26 -21.67 25.44
N LEU A 10 -6.46 -20.60 25.46
CA LEU A 10 -5.51 -20.32 26.55
C LEU A 10 -6.16 -19.29 27.48
N THR A 11 -6.64 -19.75 28.63
CA THR A 11 -7.22 -18.93 29.69
C THR A 11 -6.12 -18.51 30.66
N LEU A 12 -5.91 -17.21 30.85
CA LEU A 12 -5.01 -16.66 31.87
C LEU A 12 -5.85 -15.83 32.85
N VAL A 13 -6.07 -16.42 34.02
CA VAL A 13 -6.68 -15.82 35.20
C VAL A 13 -5.63 -14.99 35.92
N PHE A 14 -5.90 -13.71 36.23
CA PHE A 14 -5.17 -12.99 37.27
C PHE A 14 -6.08 -12.08 38.10
N LEU A 15 -5.66 -11.96 39.36
CA LEU A 15 -6.38 -11.68 40.60
C LEU A 15 -7.19 -10.37 40.73
N VAL A 16 -8.21 -10.51 41.59
CA VAL A 16 -9.00 -9.51 42.31
C VAL A 16 -8.13 -8.63 43.23
N GLY A 17 -8.37 -7.32 43.19
CA GLY A 17 -8.04 -6.37 44.26
C GLY A 17 -9.31 -5.64 44.71
N LEU A 18 -9.73 -5.90 45.94
CA LEU A 18 -10.83 -5.21 46.63
C LEU A 18 -10.28 -3.95 47.32
N LEU A 19 -10.92 -2.80 47.08
CA LEU A 19 -10.96 -1.68 48.03
C LEU A 19 -12.38 -1.11 48.05
N SER A 20 -12.99 -1.22 49.24
CA SER A 20 -14.32 -0.74 49.62
C SER A 20 -14.35 0.78 49.83
N GLY A 21 -15.54 1.39 49.71
CA GLY A 21 -15.80 2.68 50.35
C GLY A 21 -17.07 3.43 49.90
N CYS A 22 -18.23 3.07 50.51
CA CYS A 22 -19.45 3.84 50.87
C CYS A 22 -20.01 4.92 49.89
N GLY A 23 -21.26 4.87 49.42
CA GLY A 23 -22.54 4.93 50.17
C GLY A 23 -23.16 6.34 49.96
N SER A 24 -24.45 6.65 49.79
CA SER A 24 -25.75 5.97 49.99
C SER A 24 -26.88 6.76 49.28
N ASN A 25 -28.01 6.11 49.04
CA ASN A 25 -29.31 6.69 48.61
C ASN A 25 -29.89 7.74 49.58
N THR A 26 -30.76 8.64 49.09
CA THR A 26 -32.23 8.73 49.33
C THR A 26 -32.75 10.19 49.31
N THR A 27 -34.02 10.28 48.92
CA THR A 27 -34.92 11.37 48.50
C THR A 27 -35.30 12.45 49.53
N SER A 28 -35.79 13.57 48.96
CA SER A 28 -36.84 14.52 49.45
C SER A 28 -36.43 15.83 50.13
N GLY A 29 -36.91 16.94 49.56
CA GLY A 29 -36.94 18.27 50.19
C GLY A 29 -37.15 19.43 49.21
N ASN A 30 -38.42 19.82 49.01
CA ASN A 30 -38.90 21.01 48.29
C ASN A 30 -38.36 22.32 48.91
N THR A 31 -38.06 23.37 48.12
CA THR A 31 -38.52 24.78 48.27
C THR A 31 -37.95 25.68 47.15
N ASN A 32 -38.83 26.46 46.52
CA ASN A 32 -38.54 27.54 45.57
C ASN A 32 -37.54 28.58 46.08
N ASN A 33 -36.66 29.10 45.20
CA ASN A 33 -36.61 30.53 44.92
C ASN A 33 -35.78 30.87 43.67
N ASN A 34 -36.37 31.77 42.91
CA ASN A 34 -35.91 32.35 41.65
C ASN A 34 -34.74 33.31 41.90
N THR A 35 -33.58 33.11 41.27
CA THR A 35 -32.66 34.21 40.93
C THR A 35 -31.85 33.83 39.70
N SER A 36 -32.06 34.60 38.64
CA SER A 36 -31.32 34.60 37.39
C SER A 36 -29.88 35.04 37.63
N SER A 37 -28.92 34.20 37.24
CA SER A 37 -27.53 34.63 37.05
C SER A 37 -26.98 33.95 35.81
N ASN A 38 -26.88 34.74 34.74
CA ASN A 38 -26.06 34.46 33.56
C ASN A 38 -24.66 34.04 34.00
N THR A 39 -24.29 32.81 33.71
CA THR A 39 -22.89 32.43 33.54
C THR A 39 -22.87 31.44 32.39
N SER A 40 -22.57 31.98 31.21
CA SER A 40 -22.24 31.20 30.02
C SER A 40 -20.96 30.42 30.28
N SER A 41 -21.09 29.25 30.91
CA SER A 41 -20.10 28.20 30.80
C SER A 41 -20.18 27.69 29.37
N ASN A 42 -19.28 28.21 28.52
CA ASN A 42 -18.98 27.62 27.23
C ASN A 42 -18.30 26.27 27.49
N THR A 43 -19.09 25.28 27.87
CA THR A 43 -18.69 23.89 27.88
C THR A 43 -18.55 23.51 26.42
N GLN A 44 -17.33 23.67 25.88
CA GLN A 44 -16.91 22.94 24.70
C GLN A 44 -17.17 21.47 25.01
N GLU A 45 -18.29 20.95 24.49
CA GLU A 45 -18.42 19.53 24.24
C GLU A 45 -17.20 19.18 23.38
N THR A 46 -16.20 18.60 24.03
CA THR A 46 -15.11 17.91 23.37
C THR A 46 -15.75 16.68 22.73
N SER A 47 -16.34 16.90 21.55
CA SER A 47 -16.78 15.81 20.70
C SER A 47 -15.60 14.86 20.55
N LYS A 48 -15.83 13.60 20.89
CA LYS A 48 -14.80 12.57 20.80
C LYS A 48 -14.20 12.62 19.39
N PRO A 49 -12.86 12.72 19.25
CA PRO A 49 -12.24 12.83 17.93
C PRO A 49 -12.69 11.66 17.05
N LYS A 50 -13.09 11.97 15.81
CA LYS A 50 -13.65 10.99 14.86
C LYS A 50 -12.66 9.86 14.55
N TYR A 51 -11.37 10.20 14.54
CA TYR A 51 -10.26 9.29 14.25
C TYR A 51 -9.21 9.41 15.35
N ALA A 52 -8.45 8.33 15.59
CA ALA A 52 -7.30 8.37 16.47
C ALA A 52 -6.13 9.06 15.77
N ASP A 53 -5.20 9.61 16.54
CA ASP A 53 -4.00 10.21 15.98
C ASP A 53 -3.06 9.13 15.43
N GLY A 54 -2.40 9.43 14.30
CA GLY A 54 -1.46 8.52 13.68
C GLY A 54 -1.45 8.58 12.16
N ILE A 55 -0.70 7.65 11.56
CA ILE A 55 -0.62 7.46 10.12
C ILE A 55 -1.65 6.43 9.70
N TYR A 56 -2.39 6.70 8.63
CA TYR A 56 -3.33 5.77 8.04
C TYR A 56 -2.86 5.44 6.63
N PHE A 57 -2.91 4.17 6.25
CA PHE A 57 -2.39 3.71 4.96
C PHE A 57 -3.32 2.69 4.32
N ALA A 58 -3.59 2.87 3.04
CA ALA A 58 -4.29 1.88 2.23
C ALA A 58 -3.74 1.85 0.81
N GLN A 59 -3.83 0.66 0.20
CA GLN A 59 -3.48 0.42 -1.19
C GLN A 59 -4.66 -0.25 -1.90
N ALA A 60 -4.73 -0.04 -3.22
CA ALA A 60 -5.57 -0.85 -4.08
C ALA A 60 -5.15 -2.33 -3.96
N ASP A 61 -6.13 -3.23 -4.08
CA ASP A 61 -5.89 -4.66 -3.86
C ASP A 61 -5.01 -5.26 -4.98
N ASP A 62 -5.25 -4.81 -6.21
CA ASP A 62 -4.53 -5.24 -7.41
C ASP A 62 -3.88 -4.05 -8.14
N PHE A 63 -2.86 -4.34 -8.95
CA PHE A 63 -2.43 -3.40 -9.97
C PHE A 63 -3.50 -3.29 -11.04
N ASP A 64 -3.75 -2.07 -11.51
CA ASP A 64 -4.63 -1.83 -12.65
C ASP A 64 -4.14 -2.62 -13.87
N LYS A 65 -5.06 -3.31 -14.54
CA LYS A 65 -4.71 -4.27 -15.60
C LYS A 65 -4.17 -3.59 -16.84
N GLU A 66 -4.68 -2.39 -17.14
CA GLU A 66 -4.33 -1.65 -18.35
C GLU A 66 -3.06 -0.83 -18.13
N SER A 67 -3.03 0.00 -17.09
CA SER A 67 -1.94 0.92 -16.82
C SER A 67 -0.81 0.31 -16.00
N GLY A 68 -1.06 -0.78 -15.28
CA GLY A 68 -0.11 -1.41 -14.37
C GLY A 68 0.15 -0.64 -13.08
N TRP A 69 -0.58 0.44 -12.80
CA TRP A 69 -0.43 1.24 -11.58
C TRP A 69 -1.34 0.74 -10.46
N LYS A 70 -0.85 0.77 -9.22
CA LYS A 70 -1.59 0.49 -7.99
C LYS A 70 -1.59 1.73 -7.13
N ASP A 71 -2.77 2.33 -6.97
CA ASP A 71 -2.95 3.51 -6.14
C ASP A 71 -2.72 3.19 -4.65
N VAL A 72 -2.12 4.14 -3.94
CA VAL A 72 -1.91 4.12 -2.50
C VAL A 72 -2.27 5.48 -1.90
N VAL A 73 -2.78 5.47 -0.67
CA VAL A 73 -3.11 6.68 0.08
C VAL A 73 -2.51 6.58 1.47
N THR A 74 -1.74 7.61 1.84
CA THR A 74 -1.23 7.82 3.20
C THR A 74 -1.89 9.07 3.78
N LEU A 75 -2.54 8.97 4.94
CA LEU A 75 -3.08 10.11 5.67
C LEU A 75 -2.36 10.27 7.01
N GLU A 76 -2.28 11.49 7.52
CA GLU A 76 -1.89 11.76 8.91
C GLU A 76 -3.06 12.40 9.63
N VAL A 77 -3.41 11.86 10.80
CA VAL A 77 -4.42 12.42 11.70
C VAL A 77 -3.75 12.96 12.96
N LYS A 78 -4.09 14.19 13.32
CA LYS A 78 -3.72 14.85 14.59
C LYS A 78 -4.94 15.53 15.19
N ASP A 79 -5.13 15.38 16.49
CA ASP A 79 -6.31 15.88 17.22
C ASP A 79 -7.63 15.46 16.55
N GLY A 80 -7.68 14.24 16.01
CA GLY A 80 -8.83 13.69 15.29
C GLY A 80 -9.14 14.32 13.93
N LYS A 81 -8.24 15.15 13.38
CA LYS A 81 -8.38 15.78 12.06
C LYS A 81 -7.32 15.27 11.09
N ILE A 82 -7.69 15.09 9.82
CA ILE A 82 -6.77 14.80 8.73
C ILE A 82 -5.92 16.05 8.49
N VAL A 83 -4.63 16.00 8.81
CA VAL A 83 -3.69 17.12 8.64
C VAL A 83 -2.78 16.95 7.43
N SER A 84 -2.68 15.74 6.89
CA SER A 84 -1.95 15.42 5.67
C SER A 84 -2.66 14.33 4.89
N ALA A 85 -2.58 14.42 3.57
CA ALA A 85 -3.02 13.40 2.63
C ALA A 85 -2.00 13.31 1.49
N ASP A 86 -1.54 12.09 1.20
CA ASP A 86 -0.62 11.78 0.13
C ASP A 86 -1.23 10.67 -0.74
N TRP A 87 -1.68 11.05 -1.94
CA TRP A 87 -2.08 10.12 -2.99
C TRP A 87 -0.87 9.80 -3.85
N ASN A 88 -0.53 8.52 -3.96
CA ASN A 88 0.55 8.06 -4.81
C ASN A 88 0.17 6.76 -5.53
N ALA A 89 1.07 6.21 -6.33
CA ALA A 89 0.90 4.88 -6.90
C ALA A 89 2.25 4.23 -7.21
N ALA A 90 2.30 2.91 -7.16
CA ALA A 90 3.44 2.12 -7.62
C ALA A 90 3.10 1.38 -8.92
N ASN A 91 4.06 1.21 -9.82
CA ASN A 91 3.85 0.43 -11.04
C ASN A 91 4.21 -1.04 -10.81
N LYS A 92 3.55 -1.98 -11.51
CA LYS A 92 3.87 -3.41 -11.48
C LYS A 92 5.31 -3.73 -11.89
N ASN A 93 5.93 -2.86 -12.69
CA ASN A 93 7.33 -2.94 -13.07
C ASN A 93 8.28 -2.33 -12.02
N ALA A 94 7.75 -1.94 -10.85
CA ALA A 94 8.44 -1.20 -9.80
C ALA A 94 9.11 0.08 -10.34
N GLY A 95 10.20 0.52 -9.70
CA GLY A 95 10.86 1.79 -9.99
C GLY A 95 10.25 2.97 -9.23
N PRO A 96 10.55 4.23 -9.64
CA PRO A 96 10.03 5.41 -8.96
C PRO A 96 8.49 5.44 -8.96
N ASP A 97 7.93 5.88 -7.84
CA ASP A 97 6.49 6.05 -7.70
C ASP A 97 5.92 7.12 -8.65
N LYS A 98 4.60 7.09 -8.84
CA LYS A 98 3.90 7.93 -9.81
C LYS A 98 4.09 9.42 -9.54
N LYS A 99 4.03 9.83 -8.27
CA LYS A 99 4.20 11.24 -7.88
C LYS A 99 5.62 11.72 -8.18
N THR A 100 6.63 10.89 -7.89
CA THR A 100 8.03 11.15 -8.24
C THR A 100 8.21 11.26 -9.75
N LEU A 101 7.75 10.27 -10.53
CA LEU A 101 7.84 10.33 -12.00
C LEU A 101 7.13 11.57 -12.58
N SER A 102 5.98 11.95 -12.02
CA SER A 102 5.25 13.12 -12.51
C SER A 102 5.98 14.43 -12.20
N LYS A 103 6.57 14.57 -11.01
CA LYS A 103 7.40 15.74 -10.65
C LYS A 103 8.67 15.83 -11.51
N GLU A 104 9.25 14.69 -11.87
CA GLU A 104 10.42 14.62 -12.76
C GLU A 104 10.08 14.79 -14.25
N GLY A 105 8.81 14.98 -14.61
CA GLY A 105 8.37 15.09 -16.01
C GLY A 105 8.48 13.78 -16.79
N LYS A 106 8.63 12.65 -16.10
CA LYS A 106 8.68 11.29 -16.69
C LYS A 106 7.28 10.66 -16.79
N TYR A 107 6.31 11.16 -16.04
CA TYR A 107 4.89 10.82 -16.20
C TYR A 107 4.15 11.99 -16.85
N LYS A 108 4.17 12.02 -18.19
CA LYS A 108 3.82 13.18 -19.02
C LYS A 108 2.32 13.26 -19.36
N MET A 109 1.49 13.70 -18.41
CA MET A 109 0.05 13.84 -18.66
C MET A 109 -0.29 15.06 -19.52
N LYS A 110 0.44 16.18 -19.40
CA LYS A 110 0.15 17.36 -20.22
C LYS A 110 0.65 17.16 -21.65
N GLU A 111 1.91 16.77 -21.79
CA GLU A 111 2.57 16.65 -23.09
C GLU A 111 1.96 15.54 -23.96
N LEU A 112 1.72 14.35 -23.39
CA LEU A 112 1.22 13.20 -24.15
C LEU A 112 -0.28 12.97 -24.00
N GLY A 113 -0.83 13.25 -22.81
CA GLY A 113 -2.24 13.01 -22.49
C GLY A 113 -3.17 14.19 -22.77
N LYS A 114 -2.64 15.35 -23.20
CA LYS A 114 -3.39 16.61 -23.38
C LYS A 114 -4.17 17.04 -22.13
N ALA A 115 -3.71 16.61 -20.95
CA ALA A 115 -4.33 16.98 -19.69
C ALA A 115 -4.05 18.45 -19.36
N GLN A 116 -4.90 19.05 -18.52
CA GLN A 116 -4.77 20.45 -18.11
C GLN A 116 -3.55 20.72 -17.22
N ALA A 117 -3.13 19.71 -16.46
CA ALA A 117 -2.06 19.78 -15.47
C ALA A 117 -1.37 18.40 -15.33
N GLU A 118 -0.16 18.38 -14.80
CA GLU A 118 0.53 17.12 -14.53
C GLU A 118 -0.15 16.35 -13.40
N TRP A 119 0.03 15.03 -13.36
CA TRP A 119 -0.68 14.19 -12.40
C TRP A 119 -0.47 14.64 -10.95
N HIS A 120 0.78 14.97 -10.56
CA HIS A 120 1.09 15.41 -9.20
C HIS A 120 0.43 16.75 -8.83
N GLU A 121 0.26 17.66 -9.78
CA GLU A 121 -0.42 18.95 -9.57
C GLU A 121 -1.91 18.74 -9.32
N GLN A 122 -2.52 17.82 -10.07
CA GLN A 122 -3.92 17.45 -9.88
C GLN A 122 -4.13 16.70 -8.57
N ALA A 123 -3.29 15.71 -8.25
CA ALA A 123 -3.34 14.95 -7.01
C ALA A 123 -3.27 15.87 -5.78
N ALA A 124 -2.39 16.87 -5.78
CA ALA A 124 -2.26 17.85 -4.69
C ALA A 124 -3.57 18.63 -4.43
N LYS A 125 -4.34 18.95 -5.48
CA LYS A 125 -5.65 19.60 -5.31
C LYS A 125 -6.69 18.66 -4.69
N VAL A 126 -6.65 17.38 -5.05
CA VAL A 126 -7.55 16.36 -4.51
C VAL A 126 -7.23 16.08 -3.04
N GLU A 127 -5.94 16.01 -2.69
CA GLU A 127 -5.45 15.89 -1.32
C GLU A 127 -5.90 17.07 -0.46
N ALA A 128 -5.69 18.30 -0.94
CA ALA A 128 -6.14 19.52 -0.27
C ALA A 128 -7.67 19.54 -0.06
N TYR A 129 -8.44 19.07 -1.04
CA TYR A 129 -9.88 18.97 -0.91
C TYR A 129 -10.31 18.02 0.22
N LEU A 130 -9.68 16.85 0.34
CA LEU A 130 -9.96 15.93 1.45
C LEU A 130 -9.58 16.53 2.80
N ILE A 131 -8.44 17.22 2.89
CA ILE A 131 -8.01 17.93 4.11
C ILE A 131 -9.02 19.03 4.47
N GLU A 132 -9.59 19.75 3.50
CA GLU A 132 -10.62 20.75 3.78
C GLU A 132 -11.93 20.10 4.26
N LYS A 133 -12.39 19.04 3.57
CA LYS A 133 -13.70 18.42 3.85
C LYS A 133 -13.71 17.50 5.07
N GLN A 134 -12.56 16.95 5.46
CA GLN A 134 -12.42 16.02 6.60
C GLN A 134 -13.30 14.76 6.49
N ASP A 135 -13.83 14.48 5.31
CA ASP A 135 -14.70 13.35 5.05
C ASP A 135 -14.47 12.81 3.62
N PRO A 136 -13.95 11.58 3.46
CA PRO A 136 -13.75 11.00 2.13
C PRO A 136 -15.05 10.75 1.37
N LYS A 137 -16.21 10.77 2.03
CA LYS A 137 -17.54 10.64 1.38
C LYS A 137 -18.10 11.96 0.89
N ALA A 138 -17.52 13.09 1.28
CA ALA A 138 -17.99 14.42 0.90
C ALA A 138 -17.48 14.83 -0.48
N ILE A 139 -17.76 14.01 -1.50
CA ILE A 139 -17.40 14.26 -2.89
C ILE A 139 -18.53 13.79 -3.82
N THR A 140 -18.79 14.54 -4.88
CA THR A 140 -19.77 14.19 -5.92
C THR A 140 -19.05 13.87 -7.22
N TYR A 141 -19.40 12.76 -7.85
CA TYR A 141 -18.88 12.37 -9.16
C TYR A 141 -19.88 12.73 -10.27
N LYS A 142 -19.38 13.17 -11.42
CA LYS A 142 -20.21 13.53 -12.59
C LYS A 142 -20.40 12.37 -13.58
N ASP A 143 -19.61 11.32 -13.43
CA ASP A 143 -19.69 10.11 -14.25
C ASP A 143 -19.25 8.87 -13.46
N ALA A 144 -19.45 7.70 -14.06
CA ALA A 144 -19.09 6.41 -13.47
C ALA A 144 -17.57 6.17 -13.41
N GLU A 145 -16.79 6.89 -14.21
CA GLU A 145 -15.33 6.80 -14.20
C GLU A 145 -14.73 7.55 -12.99
N GLY A 146 -15.52 8.41 -12.33
CA GLY A 146 -15.15 9.08 -11.10
C GLY A 146 -14.50 10.44 -11.31
N HIS A 147 -14.82 11.13 -12.40
CA HIS A 147 -14.50 12.54 -12.53
C HIS A 147 -15.41 13.40 -11.64
N THR A 148 -14.96 14.62 -11.34
CA THR A 148 -15.70 15.57 -10.52
C THR A 148 -15.50 17.00 -11.00
N ASP A 149 -16.52 17.85 -10.85
CA ASP A 149 -16.40 19.31 -11.03
C ASP A 149 -16.25 20.04 -9.68
N ALA A 150 -16.27 19.31 -8.55
CA ALA A 150 -16.13 19.90 -7.22
C ALA A 150 -14.71 20.42 -6.93
N ILE A 151 -13.73 20.02 -7.74
CA ILE A 151 -12.31 20.36 -7.56
C ILE A 151 -11.80 21.02 -8.84
N SER A 152 -11.58 22.34 -8.80
CA SER A 152 -11.23 23.12 -9.98
C SER A 152 -9.87 22.74 -10.57
N GLY A 153 -9.84 22.47 -11.88
CA GLY A 153 -8.64 22.10 -12.63
C GLY A 153 -8.08 20.72 -12.25
N VAL A 154 -8.97 19.79 -11.88
CA VAL A 154 -8.72 18.36 -11.80
C VAL A 154 -9.53 17.68 -12.90
N SER A 155 -8.84 16.94 -13.76
CA SER A 155 -9.42 16.20 -14.89
C SER A 155 -9.18 14.69 -14.81
N ILE A 156 -8.47 14.21 -13.78
CA ILE A 156 -8.24 12.78 -13.54
C ILE A 156 -9.42 12.12 -12.78
N HIS A 157 -9.52 10.80 -12.88
CA HIS A 157 -10.44 10.01 -12.07
C HIS A 157 -10.00 10.04 -10.60
N VAL A 158 -10.84 10.57 -9.70
CA VAL A 158 -10.48 10.74 -8.27
C VAL A 158 -11.18 9.74 -7.35
N MET A 159 -12.10 8.94 -7.88
CA MET A 159 -12.88 7.99 -7.09
C MET A 159 -12.00 7.00 -6.30
N ASN A 160 -10.92 6.50 -6.90
CA ASN A 160 -10.02 5.57 -6.23
C ASN A 160 -9.34 6.19 -5.01
N PHE A 161 -8.93 7.46 -5.09
CA PHE A 161 -8.34 8.19 -3.97
C PHE A 161 -9.29 8.23 -2.77
N PHE A 162 -10.55 8.64 -2.97
CA PHE A 162 -11.52 8.75 -1.89
C PHE A 162 -11.92 7.39 -1.30
N LYS A 163 -12.05 6.35 -2.13
CA LYS A 163 -12.27 4.97 -1.67
C LYS A 163 -11.11 4.45 -0.81
N LEU A 164 -9.87 4.74 -1.21
CA LEU A 164 -8.68 4.36 -0.44
C LEU A 164 -8.54 5.17 0.84
N ALA A 165 -8.87 6.46 0.83
CA ALA A 165 -8.92 7.28 2.04
C ALA A 165 -9.94 6.73 3.06
N GLU A 166 -11.13 6.32 2.61
CA GLU A 166 -12.11 5.64 3.47
C GLU A 166 -11.56 4.32 4.00
N LYS A 167 -10.98 3.47 3.14
CA LYS A 167 -10.36 2.20 3.53
C LYS A 167 -9.25 2.41 4.56
N ALA A 168 -8.39 3.39 4.37
CA ALA A 168 -7.31 3.73 5.28
C ALA A 168 -7.87 4.08 6.66
N LEU A 169 -8.80 5.05 6.73
CA LEU A 169 -9.42 5.50 7.97
C LEU A 169 -10.16 4.38 8.71
N ALA A 170 -10.82 3.48 7.96
CA ALA A 170 -11.52 2.31 8.53
C ALA A 170 -10.57 1.26 9.12
N ASN A 171 -9.37 1.10 8.55
CA ASN A 171 -8.35 0.16 9.06
C ASN A 171 -7.73 0.61 10.39
N GLY A 172 -7.86 1.90 10.74
CA GLY A 172 -7.17 2.48 11.89
C GLY A 172 -5.72 2.89 11.59
N PRO A 173 -5.04 3.50 12.57
CA PRO A 173 -3.67 3.95 12.38
C PRO A 173 -2.71 2.76 12.30
N VAL A 174 -1.68 2.91 11.47
CA VAL A 174 -0.58 1.96 11.24
C VAL A 174 0.76 2.59 11.58
N GLN A 175 1.75 1.75 11.85
CA GLN A 175 3.15 2.20 11.86
C GLN A 175 3.68 2.29 10.42
N LYS A 176 4.71 3.12 10.22
CA LYS A 176 5.48 3.07 8.97
C LYS A 176 6.19 1.73 8.87
N GLY A 177 6.33 1.22 7.66
CA GLY A 177 7.12 0.02 7.41
C GLY A 177 8.63 0.26 7.67
N PRO A 178 9.44 -0.80 7.63
CA PRO A 178 10.83 -0.77 8.09
C PRO A 178 11.81 -0.14 7.08
N TYR A 179 11.35 0.21 5.87
CA TYR A 179 12.18 0.72 4.80
C TYR A 179 11.98 2.23 4.60
N LYS A 180 12.98 2.90 4.05
CA LYS A 180 12.85 4.27 3.54
C LYS A 180 12.09 4.23 2.22
N ASP A 181 11.26 5.24 1.99
CA ASP A 181 10.50 5.38 0.75
C ASP A 181 11.43 5.64 -0.43
N GLY A 182 11.13 5.04 -1.57
CA GLY A 182 11.93 5.21 -2.78
C GLY A 182 11.88 4.03 -3.73
N ALA A 183 12.72 4.10 -4.75
CA ALA A 183 12.93 3.05 -5.73
C ALA A 183 14.34 2.48 -5.58
N TYR A 184 14.43 1.16 -5.49
CA TYR A 184 15.67 0.45 -5.21
C TYR A 184 15.92 -0.60 -6.28
N HIS A 185 17.15 -0.66 -6.74
CA HIS A 185 17.58 -1.56 -7.80
C HIS A 185 18.77 -2.40 -7.32
N ALA A 186 18.75 -3.67 -7.69
CA ALA A 186 19.92 -4.54 -7.62
C ALA A 186 19.98 -5.43 -8.86
N GLU A 187 21.20 -5.76 -9.27
CA GLU A 187 21.47 -6.64 -10.39
C GLU A 187 22.65 -7.56 -10.09
N GLN A 188 22.71 -8.70 -10.75
CA GLN A 188 23.87 -9.59 -10.66
C GLN A 188 25.12 -8.86 -11.15
N ALA A 189 26.28 -9.14 -10.54
CA ALA A 189 27.52 -8.44 -10.88
C ALA A 189 28.02 -8.74 -12.32
N ASN A 190 27.75 -9.94 -12.82
CA ASN A 190 28.23 -10.41 -14.12
C ASN A 190 27.08 -11.01 -14.93
N PHE A 191 27.19 -10.91 -16.26
CA PHE A 191 26.36 -11.71 -17.17
C PHE A 191 26.75 -13.18 -17.07
N ASP A 192 25.76 -14.07 -17.19
CA ASP A 192 25.98 -15.51 -17.26
C ASP A 192 26.57 -15.93 -18.63
N ALA A 193 26.84 -17.23 -18.79
CA ALA A 193 27.39 -17.78 -20.03
C ALA A 193 26.49 -17.54 -21.26
N GLN A 194 25.18 -17.38 -21.06
CA GLN A 194 24.19 -17.08 -22.10
C GLN A 194 24.00 -15.57 -22.32
N GLY A 195 24.76 -14.74 -21.59
CA GLY A 195 24.74 -13.30 -21.69
C GLY A 195 23.59 -12.64 -20.94
N TRP A 196 22.92 -13.31 -20.01
CA TRP A 196 21.84 -12.77 -19.19
C TRP A 196 22.33 -12.31 -17.83
N LYS A 197 21.70 -11.27 -17.28
CA LYS A 197 21.98 -10.71 -15.95
C LYS A 197 20.67 -10.38 -15.27
N GLU A 198 20.36 -11.04 -14.16
CA GLU A 198 19.12 -10.81 -13.42
C GLU A 198 19.12 -9.45 -12.71
N THR A 199 17.94 -8.85 -12.63
CA THR A 199 17.67 -7.57 -11.99
C THR A 199 16.45 -7.67 -11.08
N VAL A 200 16.45 -6.92 -9.98
CA VAL A 200 15.31 -6.75 -9.09
C VAL A 200 15.13 -5.26 -8.80
N ASP A 201 13.94 -4.77 -9.11
CA ASP A 201 13.49 -3.42 -8.79
C ASP A 201 12.41 -3.49 -7.70
N ILE A 202 12.47 -2.59 -6.71
CA ILE A 202 11.54 -2.53 -5.59
C ILE A 202 11.08 -1.08 -5.39
N THR A 203 9.78 -0.88 -5.22
CA THR A 203 9.17 0.41 -4.85
C THR A 203 8.67 0.34 -3.42
N VAL A 204 9.13 1.27 -2.58
CA VAL A 204 8.72 1.41 -1.18
C VAL A 204 7.90 2.69 -1.00
N ILE A 205 6.73 2.58 -0.38
CA ILE A 205 5.86 3.73 -0.02
C ILE A 205 5.33 3.53 1.41
N ASN A 206 5.40 4.59 2.23
CA ASN A 206 5.10 4.55 3.66
C ASN A 206 5.87 3.46 4.43
N GLY A 207 7.07 3.17 3.96
CA GLY A 207 7.99 2.14 4.44
C GLY A 207 7.65 0.71 4.06
N TYR A 208 6.59 0.48 3.29
CA TYR A 208 6.16 -0.84 2.82
C TYR A 208 6.60 -1.09 1.38
N ILE A 209 6.98 -2.33 1.06
CA ILE A 209 7.18 -2.81 -0.30
C ILE A 209 5.82 -2.84 -1.00
N VAL A 210 5.58 -1.93 -1.95
CA VAL A 210 4.30 -1.86 -2.69
C VAL A 210 4.39 -2.53 -4.06
N ALA A 211 5.58 -2.56 -4.65
CA ALA A 211 5.86 -3.25 -5.90
C ALA A 211 7.26 -3.87 -5.89
N ALA A 212 7.38 -5.00 -6.59
CA ALA A 212 8.64 -5.69 -6.85
C ALA A 212 8.61 -6.20 -8.29
N ASN A 213 9.74 -6.13 -8.99
CA ASN A 213 9.87 -6.57 -10.37
C ASN A 213 11.19 -7.34 -10.54
N TRP A 214 11.09 -8.65 -10.77
CA TRP A 214 12.18 -9.52 -11.15
C TRP A 214 12.29 -9.59 -12.67
N ASN A 215 13.48 -9.34 -13.19
CA ASN A 215 13.74 -9.41 -14.63
C ASN A 215 15.16 -9.91 -14.91
N ALA A 216 15.54 -9.97 -16.19
CA ALA A 216 16.92 -10.08 -16.60
C ALA A 216 17.17 -9.34 -17.92
N VAL A 217 18.32 -8.71 -18.03
CA VAL A 217 18.78 -8.02 -19.25
C VAL A 217 19.82 -8.87 -19.97
N ASN A 218 19.87 -8.78 -21.31
CA ASN A 218 20.89 -9.48 -22.10
C ASN A 218 21.98 -8.52 -22.58
N LYS A 219 23.24 -8.96 -22.58
CA LYS A 219 24.40 -8.18 -23.07
C LYS A 219 24.29 -7.78 -24.54
N ALA A 220 23.56 -8.57 -25.35
CA ALA A 220 23.32 -8.27 -26.75
C ALA A 220 22.23 -7.20 -26.97
N GLY A 221 21.58 -6.73 -25.91
CA GLY A 221 20.41 -5.86 -25.98
C GLY A 221 19.14 -6.61 -26.40
N GLY A 222 18.14 -5.86 -26.87
CA GLY A 222 16.84 -6.39 -27.24
C GLY A 222 15.87 -6.51 -26.05
N ASP A 223 14.84 -7.33 -26.22
CA ASP A 223 13.83 -7.56 -25.18
C ASP A 223 14.47 -8.21 -23.94
N ASP A 224 14.13 -7.69 -22.76
CA ASP A 224 14.44 -8.32 -21.48
C ASP A 224 13.70 -9.67 -21.33
N LYS A 225 14.12 -10.46 -20.34
CA LYS A 225 13.63 -11.83 -20.14
C LYS A 225 12.12 -11.88 -19.85
N LYS A 226 11.60 -10.95 -19.03
CA LYS A 226 10.17 -10.88 -18.74
C LYS A 226 9.38 -10.58 -20.01
N THR A 227 9.83 -9.61 -20.81
CA THR A 227 9.24 -9.26 -22.11
C THR A 227 9.27 -10.44 -23.08
N GLN A 228 10.40 -11.15 -23.19
CA GLN A 228 10.50 -12.37 -24.01
C GLN A 228 9.55 -13.48 -23.55
N SER A 229 9.40 -13.66 -22.24
CA SER A 229 8.48 -14.65 -21.69
C SER A 229 7.00 -14.29 -21.95
N VAL A 230 6.63 -13.01 -21.83
CA VAL A 230 5.28 -12.53 -22.17
C VAL A 230 4.99 -12.71 -23.66
N LYS A 231 5.97 -12.45 -24.54
CA LYS A 231 5.85 -12.66 -26.00
C LYS A 231 5.89 -14.15 -26.40
N GLY A 232 6.19 -15.07 -25.48
CA GLY A 232 6.35 -16.51 -25.74
C GLY A 232 7.68 -16.90 -26.41
N THR A 233 8.59 -15.96 -26.65
CA THR A 233 9.90 -16.27 -27.24
C THR A 233 10.82 -17.01 -26.25
N TYR A 234 10.65 -16.74 -24.95
CA TYR A 234 11.21 -17.50 -23.82
C TYR A 234 10.18 -18.54 -23.30
N GLY A 235 9.72 -19.44 -24.17
CA GLY A 235 8.66 -20.40 -23.86
C GLY A 235 9.08 -21.53 -22.91
N MET A 236 8.79 -21.41 -21.62
CA MET A 236 9.02 -22.47 -20.63
C MET A 236 7.97 -23.58 -20.72
N LYS A 237 6.72 -23.27 -21.07
CA LYS A 237 5.67 -24.30 -21.19
C LYS A 237 5.89 -25.12 -22.45
N GLU A 238 5.97 -24.45 -23.60
CA GLU A 238 6.09 -25.11 -24.90
C GLU A 238 7.43 -25.83 -25.09
N LYS A 239 8.55 -25.19 -24.71
CA LYS A 239 9.89 -25.74 -24.92
C LYS A 239 10.41 -26.55 -23.72
N GLY A 240 10.00 -26.18 -22.51
CA GLY A 240 10.52 -26.74 -21.26
C GLY A 240 9.55 -27.65 -20.50
N LYS A 241 8.32 -27.86 -20.98
CA LYS A 241 7.25 -28.63 -20.31
C LYS A 241 6.92 -28.12 -18.89
N ALA A 242 7.20 -26.85 -18.60
CA ALA A 242 6.85 -26.23 -17.33
C ALA A 242 5.32 -26.04 -17.22
N GLN A 243 4.83 -25.90 -15.99
CA GLN A 243 3.40 -25.66 -15.73
C GLN A 243 2.95 -24.23 -16.09
N ALA A 244 3.88 -23.28 -16.05
CA ALA A 244 3.63 -21.85 -16.26
C ALA A 244 4.84 -21.20 -16.95
N GLU A 245 4.59 -20.10 -17.65
CA GLU A 245 5.66 -19.29 -18.25
C GLU A 245 6.49 -18.59 -17.18
N TRP A 246 7.72 -18.21 -17.51
CA TRP A 246 8.64 -17.59 -16.54
C TRP A 246 8.03 -16.34 -15.90
N HIS A 247 7.40 -15.45 -16.69
CA HIS A 247 6.79 -14.22 -16.18
C HIS A 247 5.62 -14.48 -15.22
N GLU A 248 4.83 -15.53 -15.45
CA GLU A 248 3.73 -15.92 -14.56
C GLU A 248 4.27 -16.43 -13.21
N GLN A 249 5.36 -17.20 -13.25
CA GLN A 249 6.03 -17.67 -12.03
C GLN A 249 6.72 -16.52 -11.29
N ALA A 250 7.43 -15.64 -12.00
CA ALA A 250 8.08 -14.46 -11.41
C ALA A 250 7.08 -13.54 -10.71
N ALA A 251 5.91 -13.29 -11.31
CA ALA A 251 4.85 -12.49 -10.69
C ALA A 251 4.36 -13.06 -9.35
N LYS A 252 4.31 -14.39 -9.19
CA LYS A 252 3.97 -15.03 -7.91
C LYS A 252 5.08 -14.83 -6.86
N VAL A 253 6.34 -14.86 -7.29
CA VAL A 253 7.49 -14.64 -6.41
C VAL A 253 7.54 -13.17 -5.93
N GLU A 254 7.28 -12.23 -6.83
CA GLU A 254 7.14 -10.81 -6.52
C GLU A 254 5.99 -10.55 -5.54
N ALA A 255 4.82 -11.14 -5.79
CA ALA A 255 3.67 -11.04 -4.89
C ALA A 255 3.97 -11.62 -3.51
N TYR A 256 4.72 -12.73 -3.43
CA TYR A 256 5.13 -13.31 -2.16
C TYR A 256 6.05 -12.35 -1.36
N LEU A 257 7.01 -11.68 -2.01
CA LEU A 257 7.84 -10.67 -1.34
C LEU A 257 7.00 -9.48 -0.85
N ILE A 258 6.07 -9.00 -1.67
CA ILE A 258 5.14 -7.92 -1.30
C ILE A 258 4.25 -8.36 -0.11
N GLU A 259 3.83 -9.61 -0.03
CA GLU A 259 3.06 -10.10 1.12
C GLU A 259 3.93 -10.19 2.39
N LYS A 260 5.14 -10.74 2.28
CA LYS A 260 5.99 -11.00 3.44
C LYS A 260 6.72 -9.78 3.96
N GLN A 261 6.92 -8.75 3.13
CA GLN A 261 7.64 -7.53 3.49
C GLN A 261 9.09 -7.77 3.99
N ASP A 262 9.65 -8.96 3.75
CA ASP A 262 11.00 -9.34 4.18
C ASP A 262 11.59 -10.32 3.15
N PRO A 263 12.70 -9.95 2.47
CA PRO A 263 13.36 -10.83 1.51
C PRO A 263 14.00 -12.08 2.16
N LYS A 264 14.14 -12.13 3.48
CA LYS A 264 14.63 -13.30 4.22
C LYS A 264 13.54 -14.26 4.64
N ALA A 265 12.27 -13.88 4.54
CA ALA A 265 11.13 -14.69 4.92
C ALA A 265 10.76 -15.74 3.86
N ILE A 266 11.75 -16.52 3.41
CA ILE A 266 11.61 -17.58 2.41
C ILE A 266 12.40 -18.82 2.83
N THR A 267 11.84 -20.00 2.56
CA THR A 267 12.50 -21.29 2.79
C THR A 267 12.77 -21.98 1.47
N TYR A 268 13.96 -22.56 1.33
CA TYR A 268 14.37 -23.34 0.16
C TYR A 268 14.33 -24.84 0.48
N LYS A 269 13.90 -25.66 -0.50
CA LYS A 269 13.85 -27.12 -0.35
C LYS A 269 15.10 -27.84 -0.86
N ASP A 270 15.94 -27.13 -1.60
CA ASP A 270 17.21 -27.63 -2.13
C ASP A 270 18.23 -26.50 -2.27
N ALA A 271 19.48 -26.89 -2.58
CA ALA A 271 20.60 -25.97 -2.76
C ALA A 271 20.49 -25.14 -4.06
N GLU A 272 19.69 -25.60 -5.02
CA GLU A 272 19.45 -24.90 -6.29
C GLU A 272 18.49 -23.72 -6.10
N GLY A 273 17.77 -23.67 -4.98
CA GLY A 273 16.93 -22.54 -4.61
C GLY A 273 15.48 -22.68 -5.04
N HIS A 274 14.97 -23.91 -5.19
CA HIS A 274 13.53 -24.12 -5.30
C HIS A 274 12.83 -23.94 -3.95
N THR A 275 11.53 -23.67 -3.99
CA THR A 275 10.70 -23.50 -2.79
C THR A 275 9.32 -24.13 -2.99
N ASP A 276 8.74 -24.66 -1.92
CA ASP A 276 7.33 -25.06 -1.88
C ASP A 276 6.45 -23.99 -1.19
N ALA A 277 7.05 -22.89 -0.71
CA ALA A 277 6.32 -21.80 -0.05
C ALA A 277 5.44 -20.99 -1.04
N ILE A 278 5.71 -21.11 -2.35
CA ILE A 278 5.03 -20.35 -3.40
C ILE A 278 4.38 -21.32 -4.39
N SER A 279 3.06 -21.44 -4.32
CA SER A 279 2.31 -22.44 -5.10
C SER A 279 2.43 -22.22 -6.62
N GLY A 280 2.83 -23.29 -7.33
CA GLY A 280 2.99 -23.27 -8.79
C GLY A 280 4.18 -22.46 -9.28
N VAL A 281 5.21 -22.29 -8.44
CA VAL A 281 6.54 -21.81 -8.82
C VAL A 281 7.50 -23.00 -8.84
N SER A 282 8.19 -23.16 -9.97
CA SER A 282 9.16 -24.22 -10.24
C SER A 282 10.54 -23.69 -10.64
N ILE A 283 10.69 -22.39 -10.82
CA ILE A 283 11.96 -21.72 -11.12
C ILE A 283 12.79 -21.55 -9.84
N HIS A 284 14.12 -21.45 -10.00
CA HIS A 284 15.03 -21.16 -8.89
C HIS A 284 14.85 -19.70 -8.42
N VAL A 285 14.38 -19.49 -7.19
CA VAL A 285 14.03 -18.15 -6.68
C VAL A 285 15.10 -17.53 -5.79
N MET A 286 16.16 -18.27 -5.46
CA MET A 286 17.19 -17.79 -4.53
C MET A 286 17.87 -16.50 -4.99
N ASN A 287 18.14 -16.35 -6.29
CA ASN A 287 18.76 -15.14 -6.83
C ASN A 287 17.85 -13.91 -6.68
N PHE A 288 16.54 -14.07 -6.91
CA PHE A 288 15.56 -12.99 -6.67
C PHE A 288 15.63 -12.47 -5.23
N PHE A 289 15.57 -13.35 -4.23
CA PHE A 289 15.56 -12.92 -2.83
C PHE A 289 16.92 -12.33 -2.39
N LYS A 290 18.05 -12.83 -2.91
CA LYS A 290 19.36 -12.22 -2.68
C LYS A 290 19.45 -10.80 -3.26
N LEU A 291 18.97 -10.60 -4.49
CA LEU A 291 18.95 -9.28 -5.12
C LEU A 291 17.94 -8.35 -4.43
N ALA A 292 16.79 -8.85 -3.99
CA ALA A 292 15.84 -8.08 -3.19
C ALA A 292 16.44 -7.61 -1.86
N GLU A 293 17.20 -8.47 -1.16
CA GLU A 293 17.96 -8.07 0.03
C GLU A 293 18.99 -6.98 -0.29
N GLN A 294 19.74 -7.13 -1.40
CA GLN A 294 20.70 -6.13 -1.84
C GLN A 294 20.04 -4.79 -2.18
N ALA A 295 18.90 -4.80 -2.89
CA ALA A 295 18.14 -3.59 -3.20
C ALA A 295 17.66 -2.90 -1.92
N LEU A 296 17.03 -3.65 -1.00
CA LEU A 296 16.49 -3.12 0.26
C LEU A 296 17.57 -2.73 1.28
N SER A 297 18.82 -3.17 1.12
CA SER A 297 19.93 -2.68 1.94
C SER A 297 20.18 -1.18 1.76
N GLN A 298 19.84 -0.64 0.58
CA GLN A 298 19.90 0.79 0.26
C GLN A 298 18.73 1.58 0.86
N ALA A 299 17.70 0.88 1.35
CA ALA A 299 16.48 1.45 1.92
C ALA A 299 16.51 1.56 3.46
N LYS A 300 17.67 1.37 4.10
CA LYS A 300 17.83 1.44 5.57
C LYS A 300 18.38 2.78 6.03
#